data_AF-A0A962Z6Z4-F1
#
_entry.id   AF-A0A962Z6Z4-F1
#
_cell.length_a   1.000
_cell.length_b   1.000
_cell.length_c   1.000
_cell.angle_alpha   90.00
_cell.angle_beta   90.00
_cell.angle_gamma   90.00
#
_symmetry.space_group_name_H-M   'P 1'
#
loop_
_entity.id
_entity.type
_entity.pdbx_description
1 polymer ?
#
loop_
_entity_poly.entity_id
_entity_poly.type
_entity_poly.pdbx_seq_one_letter_code
_entity_poly.pdbx_strand_id
1 'polypeptide(L)'
;MRCSNAITSISAGLVVWLAATVALAQETAAAGAAGPAGAALSIFAPVVESGLHGFFELLDKQPFVFLLLALAIGYPLGRVSIHNISLGSTAGTLLVGVIIALTAKLAFDITYSIPGLVSTIFLLMFMYALGLKVGPQFFAGLKGGFAFICVGLVVWSLNWIICVGGTKLIGMEPGFAAGIMSGSYTITAIIGVATSAMQSGAYVPPDGMSTEQVGANIAAGYAVSYVLSSIGIILLIRYLPAMFGRDPRADAKEAEKLMGGSGDPVPGSSGSLRLGFSPADIRAYRVEHETIVGKTLAELFELYPQVPVLRVIRGDRILELAETLRIEHGDIVTVRGDVDKLIFGGESTIGPEVDDPRARDIDIEVADLRIGRKDLSGKTVSELAHKTGYGLQLRALFRQGNEIPAG
;
A
#
# COMPACT_ATOMS: atom_id res chain seq x y z
N MET A 1 22.90 6.28 41.35
CA MET A 1 22.63 4.94 41.94
C MET A 1 21.20 4.73 42.47
N ARG A 2 20.16 5.43 41.95
CA ARG A 2 18.76 5.25 42.43
C ARG A 2 17.72 4.84 41.37
N CYS A 3 18.08 4.67 40.10
CA CYS A 3 17.13 4.24 39.06
C CYS A 3 17.16 2.73 38.72
N SER A 4 18.14 1.96 39.19
CA SER A 4 18.24 0.53 38.85
C SER A 4 17.35 -0.39 39.70
N ASN A 5 16.95 0.04 40.92
CA ASN A 5 16.18 -0.81 41.84
C ASN A 5 14.66 -0.71 41.66
N ALA A 6 14.16 0.31 40.98
CA ALA A 6 12.71 0.48 40.74
C ALA A 6 12.20 -0.42 39.60
N ILE A 7 13.04 -0.71 38.60
CA ILE A 7 12.67 -1.54 37.44
C ILE A 7 12.67 -3.03 37.81
N THR A 8 13.54 -3.46 38.72
CA THR A 8 13.58 -4.83 39.27
C THR A 8 12.44 -5.11 40.25
N SER A 9 11.97 -4.14 41.02
CA SER A 9 10.83 -4.37 41.94
C SER A 9 9.48 -4.43 41.20
N ILE A 10 9.33 -3.67 40.11
CA ILE A 10 8.10 -3.67 39.28
C ILE A 10 8.00 -4.97 38.47
N SER A 11 9.12 -5.48 37.95
CA SER A 11 9.15 -6.77 37.23
C SER A 11 8.92 -7.97 38.16
N ALA A 12 9.47 -7.96 39.37
CA ALA A 12 9.19 -9.01 40.37
C ALA A 12 7.73 -8.97 40.87
N GLY A 13 7.17 -7.78 41.08
CA GLY A 13 5.77 -7.60 41.48
C GLY A 13 4.77 -8.08 40.44
N LEU A 14 5.05 -7.84 39.15
CA LEU A 14 4.20 -8.30 38.04
C LEU A 14 4.20 -9.83 37.90
N VAL A 15 5.37 -10.47 38.09
CA VAL A 15 5.52 -11.93 38.01
C VAL A 15 4.82 -12.63 39.19
N VAL A 16 4.89 -12.07 40.40
CA VAL A 16 4.18 -12.61 41.57
C VAL A 16 2.66 -12.41 41.43
N TRP A 17 2.21 -11.30 40.83
CA TRP A 17 0.79 -11.05 40.58
C TRP A 17 0.22 -11.98 39.49
N LEU A 18 1.00 -12.27 38.44
CA LEU A 18 0.67 -13.26 37.41
C LEU A 18 0.65 -14.69 37.97
N ALA A 19 1.57 -15.04 38.88
CA ALA A 19 1.58 -16.36 39.52
C ALA A 19 0.40 -16.54 40.50
N ALA A 20 0.04 -15.51 41.26
CA ALA A 20 -1.08 -15.55 42.20
C ALA A 20 -2.46 -15.61 41.50
N THR A 21 -2.60 -14.97 40.34
CA THR A 21 -3.83 -15.04 39.53
C THR A 21 -4.01 -16.39 38.84
N VAL A 22 -2.92 -17.07 38.48
CA VAL A 22 -2.98 -18.46 37.96
C VAL A 22 -3.34 -19.45 39.08
N ALA A 23 -2.81 -19.27 40.29
CA ALA A 23 -3.13 -20.13 41.44
C ALA A 23 -4.60 -20.02 41.88
N LEU A 24 -5.15 -18.80 41.93
CA LEU A 24 -6.58 -18.56 42.26
C LEU A 24 -7.54 -19.05 41.16
N ALA A 25 -7.10 -19.12 39.90
CA ALA A 25 -7.88 -19.68 38.80
C ALA A 25 -7.95 -21.23 38.84
N GLN A 26 -6.93 -21.90 39.39
CA GLN A 26 -6.95 -23.36 39.56
C GLN A 26 -7.86 -23.83 40.70
N GLU A 27 -8.01 -23.03 41.76
CA GLU A 27 -8.81 -23.42 42.93
C GLU A 27 -10.32 -23.29 42.67
N THR A 28 -10.74 -22.39 41.78
CA THR A 28 -12.14 -22.21 41.38
C THR A 28 -12.62 -23.22 40.33
N ALA A 29 -11.70 -23.89 39.61
CA ALA A 29 -12.03 -24.89 38.60
C ALA A 29 -12.43 -26.26 39.19
N ALA A 30 -12.07 -26.55 40.44
CA ALA A 30 -12.34 -27.84 41.08
C ALA A 30 -13.78 -28.02 41.58
N ALA A 31 -14.61 -26.96 41.61
CA ALA A 31 -15.92 -26.97 42.27
C ALA A 31 -17.15 -26.99 41.34
N GLY A 32 -16.98 -27.12 40.01
CA GLY A 32 -18.07 -26.88 39.04
C GLY A 32 -18.21 -27.91 37.92
N ALA A 33 -18.03 -29.20 38.20
CA ALA A 33 -18.10 -30.26 37.19
C ALA A 33 -19.51 -30.91 37.10
N ALA A 34 -20.52 -30.16 36.61
CA ALA A 34 -21.77 -30.76 36.11
C ALA A 34 -22.61 -29.73 35.33
N GLY A 35 -22.24 -29.43 34.08
CA GLY A 35 -23.05 -28.59 33.20
C GLY A 35 -22.48 -28.45 31.78
N PRO A 36 -23.27 -27.96 30.81
CA PRO A 36 -22.88 -27.86 29.40
C PRO A 36 -21.66 -26.95 29.14
N ALA A 37 -21.23 -26.16 30.14
CA ALA A 37 -19.96 -25.43 30.12
C ALA A 37 -18.72 -26.35 30.18
N GLY A 38 -18.84 -27.57 30.71
CA GLY A 38 -17.75 -28.57 30.73
C GLY A 38 -17.33 -29.03 29.33
N ALA A 39 -18.25 -28.97 28.35
CA ALA A 39 -17.94 -29.26 26.95
C ALA A 39 -17.10 -28.16 26.29
N ALA A 40 -17.26 -26.90 26.69
CA ALA A 40 -16.46 -25.78 26.19
C ALA A 40 -15.03 -25.76 26.76
N LEU A 41 -14.84 -26.28 27.98
CA LEU A 41 -13.52 -26.44 28.62
C LEU A 41 -12.73 -27.65 28.09
N SER A 42 -13.35 -28.55 27.33
CA SER A 42 -12.64 -29.64 26.63
C SER A 42 -11.73 -29.15 25.48
N ILE A 43 -11.85 -27.88 25.09
CA ILE A 43 -10.97 -27.20 24.12
C ILE A 43 -9.56 -27.01 24.71
N PHE A 44 -9.41 -26.99 26.04
CA PHE A 44 -8.13 -26.90 26.73
C PHE A 44 -7.80 -28.26 27.36
N ALA A 45 -7.34 -29.21 26.55
CA ALA A 45 -6.72 -30.42 27.09
C ALA A 45 -5.51 -29.98 27.96
N PRO A 46 -5.45 -30.33 29.25
CA PRO A 46 -4.33 -29.96 30.09
C PRO A 46 -3.08 -30.68 29.58
N VAL A 47 -2.03 -29.90 29.28
CA VAL A 47 -0.70 -30.44 29.00
C VAL A 47 -0.20 -31.07 30.29
N VAL A 48 0.04 -32.38 30.28
CA VAL A 48 0.36 -33.17 31.49
C VAL A 48 1.86 -33.14 31.78
N GLU A 49 2.71 -32.75 30.83
CA GLU A 49 4.16 -32.67 31.01
C GLU A 49 4.68 -31.23 31.15
N SER A 50 5.55 -31.02 32.14
CA SER A 50 6.31 -29.78 32.32
C SER A 50 7.64 -29.86 31.55
N GLY A 51 7.92 -28.87 30.69
CA GLY A 51 9.18 -28.78 29.93
C GLY A 51 8.99 -28.38 28.47
N LEU A 52 10.05 -28.49 27.67
CA LEU A 52 9.98 -28.19 26.22
C LEU A 52 8.98 -29.11 25.50
N HIS A 53 8.91 -30.40 25.84
CA HIS A 53 7.98 -31.33 25.20
C HIS A 53 6.52 -30.89 25.38
N GLY A 54 6.10 -30.56 26.61
CA GLY A 54 4.76 -30.04 26.89
C GLY A 54 4.46 -28.69 26.20
N PHE A 55 5.47 -27.84 25.99
CA PHE A 55 5.30 -26.63 25.18
C PHE A 55 5.01 -26.95 23.71
N PHE A 56 5.76 -27.87 23.09
CA PHE A 56 5.50 -28.28 21.71
C PHE A 56 4.18 -29.05 21.58
N GLU A 57 3.75 -29.78 22.60
CA GLU A 57 2.44 -30.43 22.66
C GLU A 57 1.29 -29.41 22.77
N LEU A 58 1.47 -28.33 23.55
CA LEU A 58 0.51 -27.22 23.62
C LEU A 58 0.26 -26.62 22.22
N LEU A 59 1.32 -26.42 21.45
CA LEU A 59 1.23 -25.86 20.10
C LEU A 59 0.46 -26.77 19.13
N ASP A 60 0.47 -28.09 19.36
CA ASP A 60 -0.32 -29.05 18.58
C ASP A 60 -1.81 -28.94 18.94
N LYS A 61 -2.12 -28.90 20.23
CA LYS A 61 -3.50 -28.77 20.71
C LYS A 61 -4.10 -27.39 20.44
N GLN A 62 -3.27 -26.35 20.30
CA GLN A 62 -3.69 -24.96 20.13
C GLN A 62 -3.08 -24.32 18.86
N PRO A 63 -3.66 -24.58 17.66
CA PRO A 63 -3.14 -24.08 16.39
C PRO A 63 -3.04 -22.55 16.31
N PHE A 64 -3.93 -21.82 16.99
CA PHE A 64 -3.89 -20.36 17.03
C PHE A 64 -2.68 -19.83 17.79
N VAL A 65 -2.26 -20.51 18.87
CA VAL A 65 -1.06 -20.13 19.63
C VAL A 65 0.17 -20.34 18.77
N PHE A 66 0.25 -21.47 18.04
CA PHE A 66 1.30 -21.70 17.05
C PHE A 66 1.37 -20.60 15.99
N LEU A 67 0.24 -20.24 15.37
CA LEU A 67 0.18 -19.20 14.34
C LEU A 67 0.60 -17.82 14.88
N LEU A 68 0.09 -17.43 16.05
CA LEU A 68 0.41 -16.15 16.67
C LEU A 68 1.88 -16.08 17.11
N LEU A 69 2.44 -17.18 17.60
CA LEU A 69 3.84 -17.27 17.98
C LEU A 69 4.76 -17.13 16.75
N ALA A 70 4.46 -17.87 15.68
CA ALA A 70 5.19 -17.76 14.42
C ALA A 70 5.15 -16.34 13.85
N LEU A 71 3.99 -15.67 13.95
CA LEU A 71 3.84 -14.27 13.57
C LEU A 71 4.65 -13.33 14.48
N ALA A 72 4.51 -13.46 15.80
CA ALA A 72 5.11 -12.58 16.79
C ALA A 72 6.65 -12.59 16.72
N ILE A 73 7.25 -13.74 16.43
CA ILE A 73 8.71 -13.87 16.29
C ILE A 73 9.14 -13.56 14.85
N GLY A 74 8.44 -14.10 13.85
CA GLY A 74 8.88 -14.01 12.47
C GLY A 74 8.68 -12.63 11.83
N TYR A 75 7.68 -11.86 12.27
CA TYR A 75 7.45 -10.50 11.78
C TYR A 75 8.60 -9.52 12.10
N PRO A 76 9.06 -9.39 13.36
CA PRO A 76 10.21 -8.54 13.66
C PRO A 76 11.49 -9.13 13.07
N LEU A 77 11.69 -10.45 13.14
CA LEU A 77 12.89 -11.09 12.60
C LEU A 77 13.03 -10.89 11.09
N GLY A 78 11.94 -11.00 10.33
CA GLY A 78 11.92 -10.74 8.89
C GLY A 78 12.23 -9.29 8.52
N ARG A 79 11.97 -8.34 9.43
CA ARG A 79 12.31 -6.91 9.25
C ARG A 79 13.74 -6.57 9.62
N VAL A 80 14.43 -7.40 10.40
CA VAL A 80 15.85 -7.18 10.71
C VAL A 80 16.62 -7.23 9.40
N SER A 81 17.34 -6.15 9.10
CA SER A 81 18.22 -6.09 7.94
C SER A 81 19.62 -6.53 8.35
N ILE A 82 20.15 -7.53 7.66
CA ILE A 82 21.54 -7.96 7.79
C ILE A 82 22.24 -7.51 6.51
N HIS A 83 23.26 -6.66 6.63
CA HIS A 83 24.03 -6.16 5.48
C HIS A 83 23.16 -5.50 4.38
N ASN A 84 22.16 -4.71 4.79
CA ASN A 84 21.16 -4.07 3.90
C ASN A 84 20.25 -5.05 3.12
N ILE A 85 20.22 -6.31 3.52
CA ILE A 85 19.29 -7.31 2.98
C ILE A 85 18.29 -7.65 4.08
N SER A 86 17.00 -7.51 3.78
CA SER A 86 15.90 -7.92 4.66
C SER A 86 15.11 -9.02 3.95
N LEU A 87 14.80 -10.09 4.68
CA LEU A 87 13.98 -11.20 4.18
C LEU A 87 12.53 -10.77 3.90
N GLY A 88 12.07 -9.71 4.57
CA GLY A 88 10.68 -9.28 4.56
C GLY A 88 9.86 -10.01 5.62
N SER A 89 8.80 -9.34 6.10
CA SER A 89 7.97 -9.85 7.20
C SER A 89 7.31 -11.20 6.86
N THR A 90 6.84 -11.38 5.62
CA THR A 90 6.14 -12.61 5.21
C THR A 90 7.07 -13.82 5.16
N ALA A 91 8.26 -13.67 4.56
CA ALA A 91 9.25 -14.75 4.52
C ALA A 91 9.80 -15.06 5.92
N GLY A 92 9.99 -14.04 6.77
CA GLY A 92 10.36 -14.23 8.17
C GLY A 92 9.34 -15.02 8.97
N THR A 93 8.03 -14.72 8.83
CA THR A 93 6.96 -15.48 9.49
C THR A 93 6.87 -16.92 9.01
N LEU A 94 7.05 -17.17 7.70
CA LEU A 94 7.06 -18.52 7.15
C LEU A 94 8.26 -19.32 7.67
N LEU A 95 9.47 -18.73 7.63
CA LEU A 95 10.70 -19.39 8.07
C LEU A 95 10.62 -19.81 9.53
N VAL A 96 10.14 -18.91 10.41
CA VAL A 96 9.96 -19.23 11.83
C VAL A 96 8.93 -20.34 12.02
N GLY A 97 7.79 -20.30 11.33
CA GLY A 97 6.79 -21.37 11.39
C GLY A 97 7.36 -22.73 10.97
N VAL A 98 8.16 -22.76 9.89
CA VAL A 98 8.84 -23.97 9.42
C VAL A 98 9.87 -24.46 10.44
N ILE A 99 10.66 -23.57 11.05
CA ILE A 99 11.64 -23.93 12.08
C ILE A 99 10.95 -24.55 13.30
N ILE A 100 9.86 -23.95 13.78
CA ILE A 100 9.10 -24.47 14.92
C ILE A 100 8.54 -25.86 14.58
N ALA A 101 7.91 -26.02 13.41
CA ALA A 101 7.34 -27.29 12.97
C ALA A 101 8.39 -28.39 12.77
N LEU A 102 9.54 -28.06 12.15
CA LEU A 102 10.65 -28.99 12.00
C LEU A 102 11.26 -29.38 13.35
N THR A 103 11.44 -28.42 14.25
CA THR A 103 11.97 -28.70 15.59
C THR A 103 11.03 -29.64 16.36
N ALA A 104 9.72 -29.41 16.28
CA ALA A 104 8.71 -30.29 16.88
C ALA A 104 8.82 -31.72 16.35
N LYS A 105 8.96 -31.86 15.02
CA LYS A 105 9.05 -33.17 14.37
C LYS A 105 10.37 -33.89 14.68
N LEU A 106 11.51 -33.21 14.62
CA LEU A 106 12.81 -33.84 14.84
C LEU A 106 13.09 -34.13 16.32
N ALA A 107 12.69 -33.24 17.24
CA ALA A 107 13.01 -33.39 18.66
C ALA A 107 11.96 -34.18 19.45
N PHE A 108 10.69 -34.16 19.01
CA PHE A 108 9.56 -34.68 19.79
C PHE A 108 8.62 -35.58 18.97
N ASP A 109 8.90 -35.82 17.69
CA ASP A 109 8.04 -36.56 16.73
C ASP A 109 6.60 -36.02 16.59
N ILE A 110 6.36 -34.77 17.01
CA ILE A 110 5.06 -34.11 16.92
C ILE A 110 4.86 -33.57 15.50
N THR A 111 3.72 -33.90 14.89
CA THR A 111 3.36 -33.42 13.56
C THR A 111 2.17 -32.49 13.64
N TYR A 112 2.42 -31.19 13.49
CA TYR A 112 1.35 -30.19 13.57
C TYR A 112 0.37 -30.30 12.42
N SER A 113 -0.91 -30.40 12.76
CA SER A 113 -2.01 -30.36 11.81
C SER A 113 -2.92 -29.18 12.12
N ILE A 114 -2.91 -28.18 11.24
CA ILE A 114 -3.83 -27.04 11.38
C ILE A 114 -5.20 -27.45 10.85
N PRO A 115 -6.29 -27.26 11.62
CA PRO A 115 -7.64 -27.59 11.17
C PRO A 115 -7.97 -26.92 9.83
N GLY A 116 -8.52 -27.70 8.89
CA GLY A 116 -8.80 -27.23 7.52
C GLY A 116 -9.70 -25.99 7.47
N LEU A 117 -10.62 -25.84 8.44
CA LEU A 117 -11.47 -24.66 8.57
C LEU A 117 -10.66 -23.39 8.80
N VAL A 118 -9.65 -23.43 9.67
CA VAL A 118 -8.80 -22.27 10.00
C VAL A 118 -8.04 -21.81 8.76
N SER A 119 -7.40 -22.75 8.06
CA SER A 119 -6.69 -22.48 6.79
C SER A 119 -7.63 -21.86 5.75
N THR A 120 -8.84 -22.42 5.61
CA THR A 120 -9.86 -21.94 4.65
C THR A 120 -10.29 -20.50 4.95
N ILE A 121 -10.57 -20.16 6.22
CA ILE A 121 -10.97 -18.81 6.62
C ILE A 121 -9.86 -17.79 6.31
N PHE A 122 -8.62 -18.05 6.71
CA PHE A 122 -7.51 -17.13 6.45
C PHE A 122 -7.22 -16.96 4.96
N LEU A 123 -7.28 -18.05 4.20
CA LEU A 123 -7.11 -18.03 2.74
C LEU A 123 -8.22 -17.23 2.04
N LEU A 124 -9.49 -17.42 2.43
CA LEU A 124 -10.62 -16.66 1.87
C LEU A 124 -10.48 -15.17 2.17
N MET A 125 -10.13 -14.81 3.41
CA MET A 125 -9.90 -13.42 3.80
C MET A 125 -8.74 -12.80 3.00
N PHE A 126 -7.67 -13.56 2.78
CA PHE A 126 -6.54 -13.14 1.94
C PHE A 126 -6.97 -12.92 0.48
N MET A 127 -7.68 -13.88 -0.13
CA MET A 127 -8.16 -13.77 -1.51
C MET A 127 -9.14 -12.59 -1.69
N TYR A 128 -10.00 -12.34 -0.72
CA TYR A 128 -10.91 -11.19 -0.72
C TYR A 128 -10.14 -9.86 -0.70
N ALA A 129 -9.19 -9.70 0.22
CA ALA A 129 -8.37 -8.50 0.31
C ALA A 129 -7.53 -8.27 -0.97
N LEU A 130 -6.97 -9.34 -1.54
CA LEU A 130 -6.22 -9.28 -2.78
C LEU A 130 -7.13 -8.86 -3.96
N GLY A 131 -8.33 -9.41 -4.05
CA GLY A 131 -9.31 -9.07 -5.10
C GLY A 131 -9.70 -7.60 -5.09
N LEU A 132 -9.96 -7.02 -3.91
CA LEU A 132 -10.27 -5.60 -3.77
C LEU A 132 -9.08 -4.70 -4.13
N LYS A 133 -7.86 -5.10 -3.77
CA LYS A 133 -6.62 -4.33 -4.03
C LYS A 133 -6.22 -4.37 -5.50
N VAL A 134 -6.24 -5.54 -6.13
CA VAL A 134 -5.68 -5.78 -7.48
C VAL A 134 -6.73 -5.57 -8.58
N GLY A 135 -8.03 -5.70 -8.27
CA GLY A 135 -9.12 -5.56 -9.26
C GLY A 135 -9.05 -4.29 -10.10
N PRO A 136 -9.01 -3.08 -9.49
CA PRO A 136 -8.90 -1.83 -10.26
C PRO A 136 -7.62 -1.73 -11.09
N GLN A 137 -6.50 -2.28 -10.61
CA GLN A 137 -5.22 -2.26 -11.32
C GLN A 137 -5.24 -3.16 -12.56
N PHE A 138 -5.87 -4.34 -12.47
CA PHE A 138 -6.05 -5.25 -13.59
C PHE A 138 -6.78 -4.58 -14.76
N PHE A 139 -7.93 -3.95 -14.49
CA PHE A 139 -8.71 -3.27 -15.53
C PHE A 139 -8.00 -2.02 -16.08
N ALA A 140 -7.23 -1.30 -15.26
CA ALA A 140 -6.41 -0.19 -15.74
C ALA A 140 -5.30 -0.67 -16.68
N GLY A 141 -4.61 -1.77 -16.35
CA GLY A 141 -3.58 -2.38 -17.19
C GLY A 141 -4.13 -2.90 -18.52
N LEU A 142 -5.35 -3.46 -18.51
CA LEU A 142 -6.01 -3.96 -19.72
C LEU A 142 -6.32 -2.87 -20.75
N LYS A 143 -6.55 -1.63 -20.29
CA LYS A 143 -6.82 -0.47 -21.15
C LYS A 143 -5.57 0.08 -21.85
N GLY A 144 -4.37 -0.39 -21.50
CA GLY A 144 -3.10 0.23 -21.90
C GLY A 144 -2.10 -0.68 -22.62
N GLY A 145 -2.39 -1.96 -22.89
CA GLY A 145 -1.47 -2.72 -23.71
C GLY A 145 -1.78 -4.19 -23.87
N PHE A 146 -2.07 -4.59 -25.11
CA PHE A 146 -1.98 -5.98 -25.57
C PHE A 146 -0.65 -6.63 -25.14
N ALA A 147 0.44 -5.86 -25.11
CA ALA A 147 1.74 -6.29 -24.61
C ALA A 147 1.70 -6.83 -23.16
N PHE A 148 0.95 -6.20 -22.24
CA PHE A 148 0.85 -6.70 -20.85
C PHE A 148 0.06 -8.01 -20.76
N ILE A 149 -0.94 -8.20 -21.62
CA ILE A 149 -1.67 -9.46 -21.74
C ILE A 149 -0.72 -10.56 -22.27
N CYS A 150 0.03 -10.27 -23.32
CA CYS A 150 1.02 -11.20 -23.87
C CYS A 150 2.08 -11.59 -22.85
N VAL A 151 2.67 -10.61 -22.15
CA VAL A 151 3.65 -10.88 -21.09
C VAL A 151 3.01 -11.75 -19.99
N GLY A 152 1.81 -11.41 -19.53
CA GLY A 152 1.10 -12.19 -18.52
C GLY A 152 0.88 -13.65 -18.95
N LEU A 153 0.42 -13.88 -20.18
CA LEU A 153 0.20 -15.22 -20.72
C LEU A 153 1.51 -16.00 -20.89
N VAL A 154 2.58 -15.36 -21.36
CA VAL A 154 3.89 -15.99 -21.52
C VAL A 154 4.44 -16.43 -20.17
N VAL A 155 4.46 -15.54 -19.18
CA VAL A 155 5.03 -15.86 -17.86
C VAL A 155 4.17 -16.92 -17.15
N TRP A 156 2.83 -16.84 -17.26
CA TRP A 156 1.94 -17.89 -16.74
C TRP A 156 2.22 -19.26 -17.40
N SER A 157 2.31 -19.30 -18.72
CA SER A 157 2.53 -20.54 -19.48
C SER A 157 3.90 -21.16 -19.15
N LEU A 158 4.95 -20.34 -19.13
CA LEU A 158 6.30 -20.78 -18.77
C LEU A 158 6.34 -21.35 -17.35
N ASN A 159 5.72 -20.65 -16.39
CA ASN A 159 5.67 -21.12 -15.02
C ASN A 159 4.92 -22.46 -14.89
N TRP A 160 3.78 -22.59 -15.57
CA TRP A 160 3.03 -23.84 -15.62
C TRP A 160 3.88 -24.98 -16.19
N ILE A 161 4.54 -24.76 -17.33
CA ILE A 161 5.40 -25.76 -17.98
C ILE A 161 6.56 -26.16 -17.08
N ILE A 162 7.25 -25.19 -16.47
CA ILE A 162 8.41 -25.46 -15.59
C ILE A 162 7.97 -26.23 -14.35
N CYS A 163 6.92 -25.78 -13.65
CA CYS A 163 6.50 -26.41 -12.41
C CYS A 163 5.84 -27.78 -12.64
N VAL A 164 4.85 -27.87 -13.53
CA VAL A 164 4.15 -29.14 -13.79
C VAL A 164 5.02 -30.11 -14.59
N GLY A 165 5.75 -29.63 -15.58
CA GLY A 165 6.69 -30.45 -16.35
C GLY A 165 7.87 -30.91 -15.50
N GLY A 166 8.50 -30.01 -14.75
CA GLY A 166 9.64 -30.34 -13.89
C GLY A 166 9.30 -31.34 -12.79
N THR A 167 8.17 -31.16 -12.11
CA THR A 167 7.72 -32.12 -11.07
C THR A 167 7.41 -33.50 -11.64
N LYS A 168 6.79 -33.56 -12.83
CA LYS A 168 6.56 -34.84 -13.54
C LYS A 168 7.85 -35.52 -13.98
N LEU A 169 8.83 -34.75 -14.48
CA LEU A 169 10.13 -35.28 -14.92
C LEU A 169 10.94 -35.86 -13.75
N ILE A 170 10.86 -35.24 -12.57
CA ILE A 170 11.55 -35.70 -11.35
C ILE A 170 10.77 -36.84 -10.66
N GLY A 171 9.52 -37.08 -11.05
CA GLY A 171 8.66 -38.10 -10.42
C GLY A 171 8.18 -37.70 -9.02
N MET A 172 7.95 -36.41 -8.79
CA MET A 172 7.46 -35.91 -7.50
C MET A 172 6.01 -36.33 -7.25
N GLU A 173 5.68 -36.56 -5.97
CA GLU A 173 4.33 -36.93 -5.55
C GLU A 173 3.28 -35.85 -5.89
N PRO A 174 2.01 -36.25 -6.03
CA PRO A 174 0.90 -35.32 -6.15
C PRO A 174 0.89 -34.24 -5.06
N GLY A 175 0.51 -33.02 -5.44
CA GLY A 175 0.47 -31.86 -4.55
C GLY A 175 1.72 -30.96 -4.66
N PHE A 176 2.91 -31.52 -4.88
CA PHE A 176 4.14 -30.71 -4.98
C PHE A 176 4.10 -29.72 -6.14
N ALA A 177 3.51 -30.07 -7.28
CA ALA A 177 3.39 -29.15 -8.43
C ALA A 177 2.63 -27.86 -8.08
N ALA A 178 1.50 -27.98 -7.39
CA ALA A 178 0.71 -26.82 -6.95
C ALA A 178 1.42 -26.03 -5.85
N GLY A 179 2.07 -26.72 -4.90
CA GLY A 179 2.87 -26.10 -3.85
C GLY A 179 4.05 -25.29 -4.40
N ILE A 180 4.87 -25.91 -5.25
CA ILE A 180 6.05 -25.28 -5.88
C ILE A 180 5.62 -24.11 -6.76
N MET A 181 4.54 -24.25 -7.53
CA MET A 181 4.02 -23.16 -8.36
C MET A 181 3.53 -21.99 -7.51
N SER A 182 2.84 -22.27 -6.41
CA SER A 182 2.40 -21.25 -5.43
C SER A 182 3.58 -20.50 -4.82
N GLY A 183 4.58 -21.20 -4.30
CA GLY A 183 5.69 -20.59 -3.58
C GLY A 183 6.71 -19.91 -4.49
N SER A 184 7.05 -20.51 -5.63
CA SER A 184 7.97 -19.91 -6.61
C SER A 184 7.43 -18.59 -7.17
N TYR A 185 6.13 -18.55 -7.47
CA TYR A 185 5.48 -17.38 -8.04
C TYR A 185 4.93 -16.43 -6.96
N THR A 186 5.06 -16.79 -5.67
CA THR A 186 4.53 -16.05 -4.52
C THR A 186 3.01 -15.78 -4.62
N ILE A 187 2.27 -16.68 -5.28
CA ILE A 187 0.81 -16.60 -5.43
C ILE A 187 0.15 -17.70 -4.60
N THR A 188 -0.18 -17.36 -3.35
CA THR A 188 -0.87 -18.24 -2.41
C THR A 188 -2.27 -18.67 -2.90
N ALA A 189 -2.88 -17.94 -3.83
CA ALA A 189 -4.18 -18.29 -4.41
C ALA A 189 -4.17 -19.68 -5.11
N ILE A 190 -3.01 -20.13 -5.59
CA ILE A 190 -2.85 -21.47 -6.20
C ILE A 190 -3.15 -22.58 -5.18
N ILE A 191 -2.73 -22.42 -3.92
CA ILE A 191 -3.05 -23.36 -2.84
C ILE A 191 -4.56 -23.43 -2.60
N GLY A 192 -5.24 -22.29 -2.69
CA GLY A 192 -6.68 -22.23 -2.54
C GLY A 192 -7.41 -22.99 -3.64
N VAL A 193 -7.06 -22.73 -4.89
CA VAL A 193 -7.65 -23.43 -6.04
C VAL A 193 -7.35 -24.93 -5.97
N ALA A 194 -6.12 -25.32 -5.64
CA ALA A 194 -5.74 -26.72 -5.50
C ALA A 194 -6.52 -27.43 -4.38
N THR A 195 -6.64 -26.79 -3.22
CA THR A 195 -7.42 -27.34 -2.08
C THR A 195 -8.90 -27.45 -2.42
N SER A 196 -9.48 -26.43 -3.07
CA SER A 196 -10.88 -26.46 -3.51
C SER A 196 -11.12 -27.54 -4.57
N ALA A 197 -10.17 -27.80 -5.47
CA ALA A 197 -10.28 -28.88 -6.46
C ALA A 197 -10.33 -30.26 -5.78
N MET A 198 -9.57 -30.47 -4.70
CA MET A 198 -9.65 -31.70 -3.90
C MET A 198 -10.99 -31.80 -3.17
N GLN A 199 -11.42 -30.73 -2.50
CA GLN A 199 -12.68 -30.73 -1.71
C GLN A 199 -13.93 -30.89 -2.57
N SER A 200 -13.93 -30.36 -3.79
CA SER A 200 -15.05 -30.47 -4.73
C SER A 200 -15.09 -31.80 -5.49
N GLY A 201 -14.07 -32.66 -5.35
CA GLY A 201 -13.92 -33.88 -6.13
C GLY A 201 -13.49 -33.66 -7.58
N ALA A 202 -13.15 -32.43 -7.97
CA ALA A 202 -12.60 -32.12 -9.30
C ALA A 202 -11.21 -32.75 -9.51
N TYR A 203 -10.48 -33.01 -8.42
CA TYR A 203 -9.25 -33.79 -8.41
C TYR A 203 -9.41 -35.00 -7.47
N VAL A 204 -9.12 -36.19 -7.97
CA VAL A 204 -9.12 -37.43 -7.20
C VAL A 204 -7.67 -37.86 -6.96
N PRO A 205 -7.23 -37.99 -5.69
CA PRO A 205 -5.91 -38.52 -5.37
C PRO A 205 -5.69 -39.92 -5.97
N PRO A 206 -4.45 -40.26 -6.38
CA PRO A 206 -4.13 -41.62 -6.83
C PRO A 206 -4.35 -42.67 -5.74
N ASP A 207 -4.60 -43.92 -6.15
CA ASP A 207 -4.81 -45.05 -5.24
C ASP A 207 -3.65 -45.17 -4.22
N GLY A 208 -3.99 -45.16 -2.94
CA GLY A 208 -3.03 -45.23 -1.83
C GLY A 208 -2.62 -43.88 -1.22
N MET A 209 -3.10 -42.75 -1.76
CA MET A 209 -2.82 -41.41 -1.22
C MET A 209 -4.10 -40.72 -0.72
N SER A 210 -4.06 -40.18 0.50
CA SER A 210 -5.20 -39.45 1.07
C SER A 210 -5.22 -37.97 0.65
N THR A 211 -6.38 -37.32 0.73
CA THR A 211 -6.53 -35.87 0.48
C THR A 211 -5.66 -35.03 1.41
N GLU A 212 -5.46 -35.50 2.65
CA GLU A 212 -4.62 -34.86 3.65
C GLU A 212 -3.14 -34.95 3.27
N GLN A 213 -2.70 -36.08 2.73
CA GLN A 213 -1.33 -36.26 2.24
C GLN A 213 -1.03 -35.35 1.04
N VAL A 214 -1.96 -35.24 0.08
CA VAL A 214 -1.81 -34.29 -1.05
C VAL A 214 -1.76 -32.85 -0.52
N GLY A 215 -2.60 -32.51 0.45
CA GLY A 215 -2.58 -31.20 1.12
C GLY A 215 -1.26 -30.90 1.82
N ALA A 216 -0.68 -31.88 2.50
CA ALA A 216 0.64 -31.78 3.14
C ALA A 216 1.75 -31.54 2.09
N ASN A 217 1.71 -32.26 0.97
CA ASN A 217 2.65 -32.08 -0.14
C ASN A 217 2.55 -30.68 -0.78
N ILE A 218 1.34 -30.13 -0.92
CA ILE A 218 1.13 -28.74 -1.36
C ILE A 218 1.78 -27.76 -0.37
N ALA A 219 1.54 -27.93 0.92
CA ALA A 219 2.10 -27.06 1.95
C ALA A 219 3.63 -27.13 2.00
N ALA A 220 4.21 -28.34 1.90
CA ALA A 220 5.64 -28.55 1.87
C ALA A 220 6.30 -27.91 0.64
N GLY A 221 5.72 -28.15 -0.55
CA GLY A 221 6.19 -27.54 -1.80
C GLY A 221 6.15 -26.02 -1.76
N TYR A 222 5.09 -25.44 -1.19
CA TYR A 222 4.98 -24.00 -0.98
C TYR A 222 6.06 -23.48 -0.04
N ALA A 223 6.22 -24.10 1.13
CA ALA A 223 7.16 -23.63 2.15
C ALA A 223 8.60 -23.55 1.62
N VAL A 224 9.06 -24.62 0.96
CA VAL A 224 10.43 -24.69 0.41
C VAL A 224 10.60 -23.70 -0.74
N SER A 225 9.70 -23.73 -1.73
CA SER A 225 9.83 -22.89 -2.92
C SER A 225 9.66 -21.40 -2.62
N TYR A 226 8.83 -21.04 -1.63
CA TYR A 226 8.64 -19.64 -1.22
C TYR A 226 9.89 -19.06 -0.54
N VAL A 227 10.56 -19.84 0.33
CA VAL A 227 11.80 -19.39 0.97
C VAL A 227 12.90 -19.21 -0.08
N LEU A 228 13.05 -20.18 -0.98
CA LEU A 228 14.03 -20.13 -2.06
C LEU A 228 13.74 -18.98 -3.04
N SER A 229 12.48 -18.78 -3.43
CA SER A 229 12.09 -17.69 -4.33
C SER A 229 12.29 -16.32 -3.69
N SER A 230 11.91 -16.16 -2.42
CA SER A 230 12.08 -14.91 -1.68
C SER A 230 13.55 -14.53 -1.59
N ILE A 231 14.42 -15.46 -1.17
CA ILE A 231 15.87 -15.19 -1.09
C ILE A 231 16.43 -14.92 -2.49
N GLY A 232 16.07 -15.76 -3.48
CA GLY A 232 16.54 -15.64 -4.85
C GLY A 232 16.17 -14.31 -5.49
N ILE A 233 14.93 -13.85 -5.36
CA ILE A 233 14.46 -12.58 -5.93
C ILE A 233 15.08 -11.38 -5.22
N ILE A 234 15.26 -11.44 -3.90
CA ILE A 234 15.91 -10.38 -3.13
C ILE A 234 17.37 -10.22 -3.60
N LEU A 235 18.10 -11.33 -3.72
CA LEU A 235 19.49 -11.31 -4.21
C LEU A 235 19.54 -10.87 -5.67
N LEU A 236 18.64 -11.37 -6.52
CA LEU A 236 18.56 -10.97 -7.91
C LEU A 236 18.35 -9.46 -8.02
N ILE A 237 17.31 -8.89 -7.41
CA ILE A 237 17.03 -7.45 -7.46
C ILE A 237 18.20 -6.63 -6.90
N ARG A 238 18.86 -7.12 -5.83
CA ARG A 238 20.01 -6.43 -5.22
C ARG A 238 21.21 -6.34 -6.17
N TYR A 239 21.48 -7.40 -6.92
CA TYR A 239 22.66 -7.51 -7.79
C TYR A 239 22.36 -7.20 -9.26
N LEU A 240 21.10 -7.20 -9.68
CA LEU A 240 20.67 -6.93 -11.06
C LEU A 240 21.28 -5.61 -11.59
N PRO A 241 21.22 -4.48 -10.88
CA PRO A 241 21.79 -3.24 -11.39
C PRO A 241 23.30 -3.36 -11.64
N ALA A 242 24.03 -4.00 -10.74
CA ALA A 242 25.46 -4.24 -10.88
C ALA A 242 25.79 -5.18 -12.05
N MET A 243 24.97 -6.22 -12.28
CA MET A 243 25.13 -7.13 -13.43
C MET A 243 24.96 -6.42 -14.78
N PHE A 244 24.15 -5.36 -14.83
CA PHE A 244 23.96 -4.51 -16.01
C PHE A 244 24.84 -3.24 -16.00
N GLY A 245 25.74 -3.09 -15.04
CA GLY A 245 26.63 -1.93 -14.93
C GLY A 245 25.93 -0.61 -14.61
N ARG A 246 24.73 -0.66 -14.01
CA ARG A 246 23.93 0.52 -13.64
C ARG A 246 24.06 0.82 -12.14
N ASP A 247 24.10 2.12 -11.81
CA ASP A 247 23.97 2.58 -10.43
C ASP A 247 22.50 2.87 -10.10
N PRO A 248 21.85 2.03 -9.27
CA PRO A 248 20.44 2.21 -8.95
C PRO A 248 20.16 3.51 -8.18
N ARG A 249 21.15 4.11 -7.51
CA ARG A 249 20.97 5.42 -6.85
C ARG A 249 21.01 6.56 -7.85
N ALA A 250 21.86 6.48 -8.87
CA ALA A 250 21.91 7.48 -9.94
C ALA A 250 20.63 7.40 -10.79
N ASP A 251 20.23 6.20 -11.22
CA ASP A 251 18.99 5.98 -11.97
C ASP A 251 17.76 6.46 -11.17
N ALA A 252 17.72 6.22 -9.85
CA ALA A 252 16.63 6.71 -9.00
C ALA A 252 16.56 8.25 -8.93
N LYS A 253 17.70 8.94 -8.84
CA LYS A 253 17.75 10.41 -8.86
C LYS A 253 17.33 10.99 -10.20
N GLU A 254 17.70 10.34 -11.29
CA GLU A 254 17.28 10.74 -12.64
C GLU A 254 15.77 10.54 -12.81
N ALA A 255 15.25 9.40 -12.37
CA ALA A 255 13.81 9.13 -12.34
C ALA A 255 13.05 10.12 -11.45
N GLU A 256 13.60 10.50 -10.29
CA GLU A 256 13.01 11.52 -9.41
C GLU A 256 12.97 12.90 -10.06
N LYS A 257 14.01 13.28 -10.83
CA LYS A 257 13.97 14.54 -11.60
C LYS A 257 12.91 14.53 -12.70
N LEU A 258 12.69 13.38 -13.33
CA LEU A 258 11.73 13.23 -14.43
C LEU A 258 10.29 13.00 -13.95
N MET A 259 10.12 12.35 -12.79
CA MET A 259 8.86 11.75 -12.34
C MET A 259 8.55 12.01 -10.86
N GLY A 260 9.34 12.82 -10.15
CA GLY A 260 9.10 13.19 -8.77
C GLY A 260 7.88 14.10 -8.62
N GLY A 261 7.00 13.78 -7.67
CA GLY A 261 5.96 14.68 -7.21
C GLY A 261 6.51 15.75 -6.26
N SER A 262 5.75 16.81 -6.00
CA SER A 262 6.15 17.90 -5.09
C SER A 262 6.09 17.51 -3.61
N GLY A 263 5.69 16.28 -3.29
CA GLY A 263 5.60 15.78 -1.92
C GLY A 263 4.37 16.31 -1.20
N ASP A 264 3.32 16.65 -1.97
CA ASP A 264 2.11 17.23 -1.42
C ASP A 264 1.33 16.20 -0.58
N PRO A 265 0.66 16.64 0.50
CA PRO A 265 -0.15 15.76 1.33
C PRO A 265 -1.25 15.08 0.51
N VAL A 266 -1.45 13.79 0.72
CA VAL A 266 -2.50 13.03 0.02
C VAL A 266 -3.89 13.65 0.28
N PRO A 267 -4.81 13.61 -0.72
CA PRO A 267 -6.17 14.12 -0.57
C PRO A 267 -6.89 13.50 0.63
N GLY A 268 -7.64 14.32 1.38
CA GLY A 268 -8.34 13.92 2.60
C GLY A 268 -7.46 13.76 3.85
N SER A 269 -6.14 14.00 3.76
CA SER A 269 -5.28 14.11 4.95
C SER A 269 -5.44 15.47 5.64
N SER A 270 -5.06 15.57 6.91
CA SER A 270 -5.15 16.82 7.70
C SER A 270 -4.33 18.00 7.14
N GLY A 271 -3.42 17.74 6.18
CA GLY A 271 -2.63 18.76 5.49
C GLY A 271 -3.07 19.09 4.07
N SER A 272 -4.00 18.32 3.47
CA SER A 272 -4.39 18.44 2.05
C SER A 272 -4.96 19.82 1.69
N LEU A 273 -5.78 20.39 2.58
CA LEU A 273 -6.47 21.66 2.37
C LEU A 273 -5.70 22.89 2.88
N ARG A 274 -4.50 22.70 3.43
CA ARG A 274 -3.71 23.84 3.92
C ARG A 274 -3.10 24.57 2.74
N LEU A 275 -3.31 25.88 2.65
CA LEU A 275 -2.58 26.73 1.73
C LEU A 275 -1.09 26.72 2.13
N GLY A 276 -0.29 25.95 1.40
CA GLY A 276 1.16 25.85 1.60
C GLY A 276 1.92 26.98 0.90
N PHE A 277 3.24 26.86 0.82
CA PHE A 277 4.07 27.72 -0.03
C PHE A 277 3.63 27.58 -1.50
N SER A 278 3.42 28.71 -2.18
CA SER A 278 3.05 28.78 -3.59
C SER A 278 4.05 29.69 -4.31
N PRO A 279 4.59 29.28 -5.47
CA PRO A 279 5.42 30.17 -6.30
C PRO A 279 4.59 31.28 -6.97
N ALA A 280 3.26 31.21 -6.87
CA ALA A 280 2.35 32.25 -7.34
C ALA A 280 1.80 33.09 -6.19
N ASP A 281 1.69 34.40 -6.41
CA ASP A 281 1.20 35.40 -5.45
C ASP A 281 0.10 36.26 -6.08
N ILE A 282 -0.67 36.97 -5.24
CA ILE A 282 -1.74 37.88 -5.66
C ILE A 282 -1.22 39.32 -5.63
N ARG A 283 -1.30 40.01 -6.76
CA ARG A 283 -0.91 41.43 -6.86
C ARG A 283 -1.94 42.25 -7.61
N ALA A 284 -2.03 43.53 -7.25
CA ALA A 284 -2.99 44.47 -7.82
C ALA A 284 -2.26 45.58 -8.58
N TYR A 285 -2.66 45.83 -9.82
CA TYR A 285 -2.04 46.82 -10.69
C TYR A 285 -3.08 47.82 -11.18
N ARG A 286 -2.69 49.09 -11.29
CA ARG A 286 -3.47 50.09 -12.02
C ARG A 286 -3.22 49.92 -13.50
N VAL A 287 -4.30 49.85 -14.28
CA VAL A 287 -4.21 49.68 -15.72
C VAL A 287 -3.89 51.02 -16.37
N GLU A 288 -2.69 51.14 -16.92
CA GLU A 288 -2.25 52.32 -17.67
C GLU A 288 -1.75 51.96 -19.08
N HIS A 289 -1.29 50.71 -19.27
CA HIS A 289 -0.73 50.25 -20.54
C HIS A 289 -1.80 49.88 -21.58
N GLU A 290 -1.63 50.37 -22.81
CA GLU A 290 -2.52 50.11 -23.97
C GLU A 290 -2.62 48.62 -24.34
N THR A 291 -1.66 47.80 -23.92
CA THR A 291 -1.67 46.34 -24.11
C THR A 291 -2.84 45.66 -23.42
N ILE A 292 -3.38 46.25 -22.34
CA ILE A 292 -4.48 45.70 -21.55
C ILE A 292 -5.77 46.52 -21.73
N VAL A 293 -5.66 47.83 -21.89
CA VAL A 293 -6.81 48.73 -22.07
C VAL A 293 -7.64 48.33 -23.29
N GLY A 294 -8.96 48.25 -23.12
CA GLY A 294 -9.93 47.95 -24.17
C GLY A 294 -10.14 46.45 -24.43
N LYS A 295 -9.28 45.57 -23.92
CA LYS A 295 -9.44 44.12 -24.04
C LYS A 295 -10.52 43.59 -23.11
N THR A 296 -11.14 42.48 -23.52
CA THR A 296 -12.09 41.75 -22.66
C THR A 296 -11.36 40.78 -21.73
N LEU A 297 -12.01 40.35 -20.64
CA LEU A 297 -11.44 39.30 -19.77
C LEU A 297 -11.22 37.98 -20.52
N ALA A 298 -12.06 37.63 -21.49
CA ALA A 298 -11.85 36.46 -22.34
C ALA A 298 -10.59 36.59 -23.21
N GLU A 299 -10.40 37.74 -23.87
CA GLU A 299 -9.20 38.01 -24.69
C GLU A 299 -7.92 37.98 -23.83
N LEU A 300 -7.98 38.54 -22.62
CA LEU A 300 -6.84 38.52 -21.69
C LEU A 300 -6.52 37.10 -21.20
N PHE A 301 -7.54 36.26 -20.99
CA PHE A 301 -7.34 34.85 -20.64
C PHE A 301 -6.69 34.06 -21.79
N GLU A 302 -7.03 34.34 -23.04
CA GLU A 302 -6.38 33.71 -24.20
C GLU A 302 -4.92 34.17 -24.37
N LEU A 303 -4.64 35.46 -24.14
CA LEU A 303 -3.29 36.03 -24.23
C LEU A 303 -2.39 35.60 -23.07
N TYR A 304 -2.93 35.54 -21.86
CA TYR A 304 -2.20 35.28 -20.62
C TYR A 304 -2.89 34.21 -19.76
N PRO A 305 -2.99 32.96 -20.23
CA PRO A 305 -3.73 31.90 -19.53
C PRO A 305 -3.12 31.52 -18.17
N GLN A 306 -1.85 31.87 -17.95
CA GLN A 306 -1.09 31.59 -16.72
C GLN A 306 -1.30 32.65 -15.63
N VAL A 307 -1.93 33.79 -15.97
CA VAL A 307 -2.11 34.94 -15.06
C VAL A 307 -3.58 35.34 -15.03
N PRO A 308 -4.45 34.57 -14.34
CA PRO A 308 -5.87 34.89 -14.26
C PRO A 308 -6.11 36.22 -13.52
N VAL A 309 -7.07 36.99 -14.04
CA VAL A 309 -7.65 38.15 -13.35
C VAL A 309 -8.65 37.65 -12.31
N LEU A 310 -8.43 38.01 -11.05
CA LEU A 310 -9.24 37.59 -9.90
C LEU A 310 -10.22 38.66 -9.43
N ARG A 311 -9.97 39.94 -9.74
CA ARG A 311 -10.85 41.05 -9.37
C ARG A 311 -10.58 42.26 -10.26
N VAL A 312 -11.62 43.04 -10.54
CA VAL A 312 -11.51 44.34 -11.22
C VAL A 312 -12.26 45.37 -10.40
N ILE A 313 -11.61 46.50 -10.11
CA ILE A 313 -12.20 47.63 -9.39
C ILE A 313 -12.19 48.85 -10.30
N ARG A 314 -13.36 49.45 -10.49
CA ARG A 314 -13.52 50.70 -11.25
C ARG A 314 -14.05 51.79 -10.34
N GLY A 315 -13.21 52.79 -10.08
CA GLY A 315 -13.50 53.82 -9.09
C GLY A 315 -13.69 53.21 -7.71
N ASP A 316 -14.94 53.17 -7.23
CA ASP A 316 -15.29 52.67 -5.90
C ASP A 316 -16.07 51.34 -5.91
N ARG A 317 -16.25 50.73 -7.10
CA ARG A 317 -17.06 49.52 -7.28
C ARG A 317 -16.19 48.33 -7.69
N ILE A 318 -16.40 47.21 -7.00
CA ILE A 318 -15.90 45.90 -7.42
C ILE A 318 -16.84 45.40 -8.52
N LEU A 319 -16.28 45.10 -9.69
CA LEU A 319 -17.04 44.62 -10.84
C LEU A 319 -17.15 43.09 -10.80
N GLU A 320 -18.27 42.57 -11.31
CA GLU A 320 -18.46 41.14 -11.53
C GLU A 320 -17.62 40.69 -12.74
N LEU A 321 -16.88 39.60 -12.58
CA LEU A 321 -16.03 39.05 -13.65
C LEU A 321 -16.90 38.33 -14.69
N ALA A 322 -17.26 39.04 -15.74
CA ALA A 322 -17.89 38.48 -16.93
C ALA A 322 -16.88 38.41 -18.09
N GLU A 323 -16.95 37.36 -18.91
CA GLU A 323 -16.08 37.20 -20.10
C GLU A 323 -16.10 38.43 -21.02
N THR A 324 -17.24 39.13 -21.09
CA THR A 324 -17.48 40.33 -21.91
C THR A 324 -17.02 41.63 -21.25
N LEU A 325 -16.59 41.61 -19.98
CA LEU A 325 -16.14 42.81 -19.28
C LEU A 325 -14.88 43.36 -19.95
N ARG A 326 -14.93 44.64 -20.33
CA ARG A 326 -13.79 45.36 -20.91
C ARG A 326 -13.04 46.15 -19.84
N ILE A 327 -11.72 46.01 -19.85
CA ILE A 327 -10.83 46.75 -18.97
C ILE A 327 -10.64 48.18 -19.51
N GLU A 328 -10.80 49.17 -18.63
CA GLU A 328 -10.62 50.58 -18.95
C GLU A 328 -9.36 51.14 -18.30
N HIS A 329 -8.85 52.23 -18.86
CA HIS A 329 -7.72 52.94 -18.29
C HIS A 329 -8.07 53.46 -16.88
N GLY A 330 -7.20 53.19 -15.91
CA GLY A 330 -7.37 53.57 -14.51
C GLY A 330 -8.09 52.53 -13.64
N ASP A 331 -8.59 51.43 -14.23
CA ASP A 331 -9.09 50.29 -13.47
C ASP A 331 -7.97 49.68 -12.62
N ILE A 332 -8.32 49.09 -11.47
CA ILE A 332 -7.40 48.29 -10.67
C ILE A 332 -7.73 46.82 -10.93
N VAL A 333 -6.76 46.08 -11.46
CA VAL A 333 -6.88 44.65 -11.74
C VAL A 333 -6.04 43.85 -10.76
N THR A 334 -6.67 42.90 -10.10
CA THR A 334 -5.97 41.93 -9.25
C THR A 334 -5.71 40.67 -10.05
N VAL A 335 -4.45 40.25 -10.10
CA VAL A 335 -4.01 39.07 -10.83
C VAL A 335 -3.26 38.11 -9.90
N ARG A 336 -3.27 36.83 -10.25
CA ARG A 336 -2.44 35.82 -9.58
C ARG A 336 -1.55 35.14 -10.60
N GLY A 337 -0.28 34.98 -10.27
CA GLY A 337 0.71 34.41 -11.18
C GLY A 337 2.05 34.25 -10.50
N ASP A 338 3.02 33.71 -11.23
CA ASP A 338 4.40 33.55 -10.78
C ASP A 338 4.97 34.86 -10.22
N VAL A 339 5.54 34.80 -9.01
CA VAL A 339 6.03 35.97 -8.27
C VAL A 339 7.05 36.76 -9.07
N ASP A 340 8.02 36.09 -9.71
CA ASP A 340 9.08 36.77 -10.46
C ASP A 340 8.49 37.50 -11.67
N LYS A 341 7.56 36.85 -12.39
CA LYS A 341 6.89 37.46 -13.55
C LYS A 341 6.02 38.66 -13.16
N LEU A 342 5.33 38.60 -12.03
CA LEU A 342 4.50 39.71 -11.56
C LEU A 342 5.36 40.88 -11.11
N ILE A 343 6.45 40.64 -10.36
CA ILE A 343 7.34 41.70 -9.88
C ILE A 343 8.03 42.41 -11.05
N PHE A 344 8.65 41.67 -11.97
CA PHE A 344 9.47 42.27 -13.02
C PHE A 344 8.67 42.63 -14.29
N GLY A 345 7.55 41.96 -14.55
CA GLY A 345 6.75 42.13 -15.76
C GLY A 345 5.43 42.88 -15.57
N GLY A 346 4.88 42.92 -14.36
CA GLY A 346 3.56 43.53 -14.09
C GLY A 346 3.52 45.02 -14.41
N GLU A 347 4.53 45.77 -13.97
CA GLU A 347 4.60 47.22 -14.16
C GLU A 347 4.73 47.61 -15.64
N SER A 348 5.52 46.86 -16.41
CA SER A 348 5.74 47.13 -17.84
C SER A 348 4.60 46.65 -18.75
N THR A 349 3.72 45.76 -18.26
CA THR A 349 2.66 45.14 -19.06
C THR A 349 1.28 45.69 -18.72
N ILE A 350 1.03 46.02 -17.45
CA ILE A 350 -0.29 46.47 -16.95
C ILE A 350 -0.21 47.94 -16.50
N GLY A 351 0.78 48.25 -15.65
CA GLY A 351 0.96 49.56 -15.03
C GLY A 351 1.38 49.44 -13.55
N PRO A 352 1.46 50.55 -12.81
CA PRO A 352 2.03 50.58 -11.47
C PRO A 352 1.24 49.72 -10.48
N GLU A 353 1.95 49.04 -9.58
CA GLU A 353 1.35 48.25 -8.50
C GLU A 353 0.63 49.18 -7.49
N VAL A 354 -0.55 48.77 -7.03
CA VAL A 354 -1.39 49.54 -6.12
C VAL A 354 -1.64 48.78 -4.84
N ASP A 355 -1.45 49.46 -3.71
CA ASP A 355 -1.81 48.95 -2.39
C ASP A 355 -3.24 49.36 -2.00
N ASP A 356 -4.25 48.81 -2.70
CA ASP A 356 -5.67 48.96 -2.32
C ASP A 356 -6.13 47.70 -1.57
N PRO A 357 -6.55 47.80 -0.29
CA PRO A 357 -7.00 46.66 0.49
C PRO A 357 -8.14 45.88 -0.18
N ARG A 358 -9.05 46.55 -0.88
CA ARG A 358 -10.19 45.90 -1.56
C ARG A 358 -9.75 45.09 -2.77
N ALA A 359 -8.63 45.46 -3.38
CA ALA A 359 -8.04 44.69 -4.47
C ALA A 359 -7.34 43.44 -3.94
N ARG A 360 -6.78 43.50 -2.73
CA ARG A 360 -5.97 42.42 -2.12
C ARG A 360 -6.77 41.44 -1.26
N ASP A 361 -7.96 41.82 -0.80
CA ASP A 361 -8.83 40.99 0.05
C ASP A 361 -9.54 39.89 -0.76
N ILE A 362 -8.76 38.90 -1.21
CA ILE A 362 -9.20 37.74 -1.97
C ILE A 362 -8.84 36.47 -1.20
N ASP A 363 -9.86 35.76 -0.74
CA ASP A 363 -9.69 34.47 -0.11
C ASP A 363 -9.25 33.40 -1.12
N ILE A 364 -8.15 32.72 -0.83
CA ILE A 364 -7.69 31.57 -1.61
C ILE A 364 -8.08 30.30 -0.87
N GLU A 365 -8.92 29.48 -1.51
CA GLU A 365 -9.28 28.17 -1.01
C GLU A 365 -8.54 27.06 -1.74
N VAL A 366 -8.20 26.01 -0.99
CA VAL A 366 -7.70 24.75 -1.55
C VAL A 366 -8.82 23.73 -1.49
N ALA A 367 -9.10 23.05 -2.60
CA ALA A 367 -10.16 22.06 -2.70
C ALA A 367 -9.65 20.75 -3.29
N ASP A 368 -10.06 19.64 -2.69
CA ASP A 368 -9.88 18.31 -3.25
C ASP A 368 -10.95 18.03 -4.31
N LEU A 369 -10.56 18.05 -5.58
CA LEU A 369 -11.46 17.82 -6.71
C LEU A 369 -11.38 16.36 -7.17
N ARG A 370 -12.50 15.63 -7.04
CA ARG A 370 -12.62 14.25 -7.54
C ARG A 370 -13.33 14.22 -8.88
N ILE A 371 -12.58 13.92 -9.94
CA ILE A 371 -13.14 13.74 -11.29
C ILE A 371 -13.71 12.33 -11.42
N GLY A 372 -15.04 12.19 -11.31
CA GLY A 372 -15.75 10.93 -11.51
C GLY A 372 -16.37 10.73 -12.89
N ARG A 373 -16.46 11.79 -13.70
CA ARG A 373 -17.20 11.79 -14.96
C ARG A 373 -16.33 11.24 -16.10
N LYS A 374 -16.87 10.29 -16.88
CA LYS A 374 -16.13 9.53 -17.91
C LYS A 374 -15.70 10.37 -19.13
N ASP A 375 -16.43 11.44 -19.43
CA ASP A 375 -16.17 12.43 -20.48
C ASP A 375 -15.01 13.41 -20.15
N LEU A 376 -14.69 13.56 -18.86
CA LEU A 376 -13.55 14.33 -18.36
C LEU A 376 -12.36 13.42 -18.01
N SER A 377 -12.63 12.17 -17.65
CA SER A 377 -11.61 11.15 -17.36
C SER A 377 -10.84 10.78 -18.63
N GLY A 378 -9.52 11.02 -18.63
CA GLY A 378 -8.62 10.70 -19.74
C GLY A 378 -8.18 11.91 -20.57
N LYS A 379 -8.75 13.10 -20.34
CA LYS A 379 -8.26 14.36 -20.91
C LYS A 379 -7.01 14.83 -20.18
N THR A 380 -6.16 15.56 -20.90
CA THR A 380 -5.00 16.21 -20.28
C THR A 380 -5.44 17.40 -19.41
N VAL A 381 -4.61 17.76 -18.42
CA VAL A 381 -4.87 18.95 -17.58
C VAL A 381 -4.97 20.21 -18.45
N SER A 382 -4.13 20.32 -19.48
CA SER A 382 -4.16 21.44 -20.42
C SER A 382 -5.53 21.56 -21.14
N GLU A 383 -6.09 20.45 -21.64
CA GLU A 383 -7.42 20.44 -22.26
C GLU A 383 -8.55 20.88 -21.31
N LEU A 384 -8.41 20.59 -20.01
CA LEU A 384 -9.38 20.97 -18.99
C LEU A 384 -9.19 22.43 -18.55
N ALA A 385 -7.95 22.91 -18.45
CA ALA A 385 -7.61 24.27 -18.06
C ALA A 385 -8.21 25.31 -19.02
N HIS A 386 -8.26 25.01 -20.32
CA HIS A 386 -8.86 25.90 -21.32
C HIS A 386 -10.40 26.07 -21.20
N LYS A 387 -11.11 25.18 -20.50
CA LYS A 387 -12.59 25.19 -20.44
C LYS A 387 -13.18 25.65 -19.11
N THR A 388 -12.38 25.70 -18.05
CA THR A 388 -12.86 25.92 -16.68
C THR A 388 -12.16 27.10 -16.00
N GLY A 389 -11.46 27.90 -16.79
CA GLY A 389 -10.49 28.88 -16.31
C GLY A 389 -11.12 30.16 -15.81
N TYR A 390 -11.14 30.33 -14.49
CA TYR A 390 -10.75 31.57 -13.80
C TYR A 390 -10.22 31.18 -12.41
N GLY A 391 -8.97 31.55 -12.09
CA GLY A 391 -8.41 31.44 -10.73
C GLY A 391 -8.10 30.04 -10.21
N LEU A 392 -8.26 28.97 -11.00
CA LEU A 392 -7.90 27.61 -10.61
C LEU A 392 -6.41 27.34 -10.90
N GLN A 393 -5.65 26.99 -9.86
CA GLN A 393 -4.28 26.53 -9.97
C GLN A 393 -4.19 25.07 -9.55
N LEU A 394 -3.68 24.21 -10.44
CA LEU A 394 -3.40 22.83 -10.07
C LEU A 394 -2.22 22.82 -9.09
N ARG A 395 -2.46 22.27 -7.90
CA ARG A 395 -1.43 22.11 -6.88
C ARG A 395 -0.73 20.75 -6.99
N ALA A 396 -1.53 19.68 -6.95
CA ALA A 396 -1.03 18.32 -7.04
C ALA A 396 -2.09 17.43 -7.69
N LEU A 397 -1.63 16.40 -8.38
CA LEU A 397 -2.49 15.43 -9.04
C LEU A 397 -2.25 14.05 -8.43
N PHE A 398 -3.31 13.38 -7.97
CA PHE A 398 -3.19 12.05 -7.37
C PHE A 398 -3.92 10.99 -8.18
N ARG A 399 -3.33 9.79 -8.24
CA ARG A 399 -3.96 8.57 -8.75
C ARG A 399 -3.71 7.43 -7.80
N GLN A 400 -4.79 6.86 -7.26
CA GLN A 400 -4.73 5.75 -6.29
C GLN A 400 -3.84 6.05 -5.06
N GLY A 401 -3.81 7.31 -4.62
CA GLY A 401 -2.99 7.74 -3.47
C GLY A 401 -1.52 8.03 -3.80
N ASN A 402 -1.09 7.82 -5.04
CA ASN A 402 0.23 8.24 -5.49
C ASN A 402 0.12 9.60 -6.20
N GLU A 403 1.00 10.50 -5.84
CA GLU A 403 1.16 11.77 -6.55
C GLU A 403 1.72 11.50 -7.97
N ILE A 404 1.16 12.19 -8.95
CA ILE A 404 1.60 12.18 -10.34
C ILE A 404 2.27 13.54 -10.60
N PRO A 405 3.40 13.56 -11.32
CA PRO A 405 3.97 14.80 -11.84
C PRO A 405 2.91 15.59 -12.63
N ALA A 406 2.54 16.74 -12.10
CA ALA A 406 1.88 17.79 -12.85
C ALA A 406 2.98 18.78 -13.21
N GLY A 407 3.47 18.67 -14.45
CA GLY A 407 4.65 19.36 -14.94
C GLY A 407 4.64 20.87 -14.79
#